data_AF-A0A0C9ZEE3-F1
#
_entry.id   AF-A0A0C9ZEE3-F1
#
_cell.length_a   1.000
_cell.length_b   1.000
_cell.length_c   1.000
_cell.angle_alpha   90.00
_cell.angle_beta   90.00
_cell.angle_gamma   90.00
#
_symmetry.space_group_name_H-M   'P 1'
#
loop_
_entity.id
_entity.type
_entity.pdbx_description
1 polymer ?
#
loop_
_entity_poly.entity_id
_entity_poly.type
_entity_poly.pdbx_seq_one_letter_code
_entity_poly.pdbx_strand_id
1 'polypeptide(L)'
;HYNALKKAGILHCNLSPGNIIIFLGWGLLIDWDLSKLVDTVGPRQMTCTGTWQFMSMALLYDQQAPHMFMDDLESSLFILLWMVL
;
A
#
# COMPACT_ATOMS: atom_id res chain seq x y z
N HIS A 1 0.57 7.86 5.81
CA HIS A 1 0.49 6.40 6.03
C HIS A 1 0.39 6.03 7.52
N TYR A 2 1.43 6.24 8.35
CA TYR A 2 1.45 5.86 9.78
C TYR A 2 0.21 6.25 10.60
N ASN A 3 -0.30 7.48 10.43
CA ASN A 3 -1.49 7.93 11.15
C ASN A 3 -2.77 7.17 10.75
N ALA A 4 -2.92 6.79 9.47
CA ALA A 4 -4.07 6.02 9.02
C ALA A 4 -4.07 4.62 9.64
N LEU A 5 -2.90 3.98 9.70
CA LEU A 5 -2.74 2.70 10.40
C LEU A 5 -3.01 2.84 11.90
N LYS A 6 -2.35 3.77 12.60
CA LYS A 6 -2.44 3.87 14.06
C LYS A 6 -3.78 4.37 14.57
N LYS A 7 -4.43 5.30 13.86
CA LYS A 7 -5.66 5.94 14.33
C LYS A 7 -6.92 5.28 13.77
N ALA A 8 -6.85 4.71 12.57
CA ALA A 8 -8.01 4.14 11.89
C ALA A 8 -7.85 2.64 11.56
N GLY A 9 -6.68 2.05 11.77
CA GLY A 9 -6.44 0.65 11.43
C GLY A 9 -6.50 0.39 9.91
N ILE A 10 -6.18 1.39 9.08
CA ILE A 10 -6.33 1.29 7.62
C ILE A 10 -4.96 1.09 6.95
N LEU A 11 -4.88 0.08 6.09
CA LEU A 11 -3.82 -0.20 5.13
C LEU A 11 -4.17 0.41 3.77
N HIS A 12 -3.17 0.92 3.05
CA HIS A 12 -3.42 1.58 1.77
C HIS A 12 -3.55 0.59 0.61
N CYS A 13 -2.72 -0.46 0.61
CA CYS A 13 -2.70 -1.56 -0.36
C CYS A 13 -2.36 -1.21 -1.82
N ASN A 14 -2.41 0.07 -2.22
CA ASN A 14 -2.02 0.51 -3.57
C ASN A 14 -1.01 1.66 -3.54
N LEU A 15 0.21 1.40 -3.06
CA LEU A 15 1.28 2.40 -3.07
C LEU A 15 2.00 2.42 -4.42
N SER A 16 2.06 3.59 -5.02
CA SER A 16 2.82 3.88 -6.25
C SER A 16 3.22 5.36 -6.26
N PRO A 17 4.20 5.78 -7.08
CA PRO A 17 4.54 7.19 -7.22
C PRO A 17 3.36 8.04 -7.69
N GLY A 18 2.49 7.48 -8.54
CA GLY A 18 1.27 8.16 -9.03
C GLY A 18 0.23 8.41 -7.95
N ASN A 19 0.28 7.64 -6.85
CA ASN A 19 -0.64 7.77 -5.72
C ASN A 19 -0.09 8.67 -4.60
N ILE A 20 1.06 9.32 -4.83
CA ILE A 20 1.68 10.26 -3.90
C ILE A 20 1.69 11.65 -4.52
N ILE A 21 0.88 12.56 -3.97
CA ILE A 21 0.88 13.96 -4.37
C ILE A 21 1.75 14.75 -3.41
N ILE A 22 2.65 15.58 -3.94
CA ILE A 22 3.39 16.56 -3.15
C ILE A 22 2.64 17.89 -3.21
N PHE A 23 2.07 18.31 -2.07
CA PHE A 23 1.36 19.58 -1.96
C PHE A 23 1.95 20.39 -0.81
N LEU A 24 2.45 21.60 -1.11
CA LEU A 24 3.06 22.51 -0.13
C LEU A 24 4.20 21.87 0.71
N GLY A 25 5.00 20.99 0.09
CA GLY A 25 6.08 20.26 0.78
C GLY A 25 5.61 19.05 1.59
N TRP A 26 4.32 18.73 1.56
CA TRP A 26 3.73 17.57 2.23
C TRP A 26 3.40 16.47 1.23
N GLY A 27 3.76 15.22 1.55
CA GLY A 27 3.32 14.05 0.81
C GLY A 27 1.92 13.61 1.23
N LEU A 28 0.99 13.61 0.29
CA LEU A 28 -0.40 13.17 0.45
C LEU A 28 -0.62 11.86 -0.32
N LEU A 29 -1.22 10.89 0.35
CA LEU A 29 -1.64 9.63 -0.28
C LEU A 29 -3.07 9.77 -0.81
N ILE A 30 -3.26 9.41 -2.07
CA ILE A 30 -4.55 9.37 -2.77
C ILE A 30 -4.86 7.94 -3.23
N ASP A 31 -6.04 7.73 -3.83
CA ASP A 31 -6.45 6.42 -4.38
C ASP A 31 -6.57 5.32 -3.30
N TRP A 32 -7.49 5.55 -2.37
CA TRP A 32 -7.78 4.66 -1.23
C TRP A 32 -8.82 3.57 -1.55
N ASP A 33 -9.19 3.40 -2.83
CA ASP A 33 -10.26 2.48 -3.23
C ASP A 33 -9.92 1.00 -2.94
N LEU A 34 -8.63 0.70 -2.80
CA LEU A 34 -8.09 -0.62 -2.45
C LEU A 34 -7.73 -0.76 -0.96
N SER A 35 -8.02 0.26 -0.15
CA SER A 35 -7.66 0.27 1.26
C SER A 35 -8.43 -0.78 2.06
N LYS A 36 -7.77 -1.33 3.09
CA LYS A 36 -8.32 -2.41 3.92
C LYS A 36 -8.15 -2.10 5.40
N LEU A 37 -9.10 -2.53 6.22
CA LEU A 37 -8.94 -2.52 7.67
C LEU A 37 -8.07 -3.71 8.10
N VAL A 38 -7.14 -3.48 9.03
CA VAL A 38 -6.20 -4.50 9.54
C VAL A 38 -6.94 -5.72 10.10
N ASP A 39 -8.09 -5.51 10.75
CA ASP A 39 -8.84 -6.56 11.47
C ASP A 39 -10.09 -7.07 10.73
N THR A 40 -10.32 -6.68 9.47
CA THR A 40 -11.53 -7.14 8.75
C THR A 40 -11.38 -8.57 8.24
N VAL A 41 -12.10 -9.51 8.88
CA VAL A 41 -12.36 -10.87 8.39
C VAL A 41 -13.57 -10.83 7.43
N GLY A 42 -13.43 -10.09 6.33
CA GLY A 42 -14.43 -10.03 5.26
C GLY A 42 -14.13 -10.99 4.11
N PRO A 43 -15.03 -11.16 3.12
CA PRO A 43 -14.70 -11.88 1.89
C PRO A 43 -13.42 -11.27 1.30
N ARG A 44 -12.41 -12.13 1.06
CA ARG A 44 -11.08 -11.70 0.60
C ARG A 44 -11.24 -10.89 -0.68
N GLN A 45 -11.05 -9.57 -0.60
CA GLN A 45 -10.79 -8.77 -1.79
C GLN A 45 -9.49 -9.30 -2.39
N MET A 46 -9.52 -9.64 -3.69
CA MET A 46 -8.35 -10.07 -4.44
C MET A 46 -7.18 -9.14 -4.13
N THR A 47 -6.12 -9.67 -3.54
CA THR A 47 -4.95 -8.91 -3.10
C THR A 47 -4.07 -8.48 -4.26
N CYS A 48 -4.36 -8.99 -5.45
CA CYS A 48 -3.65 -8.72 -6.69
C CYS A 48 -4.20 -7.51 -7.47
N THR A 49 -4.85 -6.60 -6.77
CA THR A 49 -5.33 -5.34 -7.36
C THR A 49 -4.41 -4.23 -6.87
N GLY A 50 -3.67 -3.60 -7.78
CA GLY A 50 -2.67 -2.58 -7.46
C GLY A 50 -1.56 -2.48 -8.50
N THR A 51 -0.58 -1.62 -8.23
CA THR A 51 0.57 -1.43 -9.13
C THR A 51 1.65 -2.50 -8.90
N TRP A 52 1.68 -3.53 -9.75
CA TRP A 52 2.57 -4.70 -9.62
C TRP A 52 4.06 -4.37 -9.43
N GLN A 53 4.55 -3.28 -10.03
CA GLN A 53 5.96 -2.85 -9.94
C GLN A 53 6.39 -2.47 -8.51
N PHE A 54 5.45 -2.07 -7.67
CA PHE A 54 5.71 -1.67 -6.28
C PHE A 54 5.07 -2.64 -5.28
N MET A 55 4.50 -3.75 -5.75
CA MET A 55 3.89 -4.75 -4.87
C MET A 55 4.98 -5.52 -4.12
N SER A 56 4.72 -5.88 -2.87
CA SER A 56 5.66 -6.66 -2.05
C SER A 56 5.90 -8.05 -2.62
N MET A 57 7.07 -8.63 -2.33
CA MET A 57 7.39 -9.98 -2.80
C MET A 57 6.41 -11.03 -2.24
N ALA A 58 5.92 -10.86 -1.02
CA ALA A 58 4.97 -11.78 -0.40
C ALA A 58 3.66 -11.87 -1.20
N LEU A 59 3.13 -10.72 -1.64
CA LEU A 59 1.90 -10.64 -2.43
C LEU A 59 2.09 -11.09 -3.88
N LEU A 60 3.30 -10.90 -4.43
CA LEU A 60 3.65 -11.42 -5.76
C LEU A 60 3.77 -12.95 -5.77
N TYR A 61 4.28 -13.54 -4.69
CA TYR A 61 4.45 -14.99 -4.57
C TYR A 61 3.13 -15.70 -4.25
N ASP A 62 2.35 -15.16 -3.31
CA ASP A 62 1.01 -15.66 -2.97
C ASP A 62 -0.02 -14.54 -3.10
N GLN A 63 -0.73 -14.54 -4.23
CA GLN A 63 -1.78 -13.56 -4.51
C GLN A 63 -2.97 -13.65 -3.56
N GLN A 64 -3.09 -14.73 -2.78
CA GLN A 64 -4.12 -14.89 -1.75
C GLN A 64 -3.62 -14.55 -0.35
N ALA A 65 -2.34 -14.22 -0.18
CA ALA A 65 -1.80 -13.77 1.09
C ALA A 65 -2.51 -12.49 1.56
N PRO A 66 -2.76 -12.35 2.86
CA PRO A 66 -3.32 -11.12 3.39
C PRO A 66 -2.33 -9.97 3.19
N HIS A 67 -2.83 -8.82 2.73
CA HIS A 67 -2.04 -7.59 2.72
C HIS A 67 -1.79 -7.14 4.15
N MET A 68 -0.54 -6.99 4.52
CA MET A 68 -0.10 -6.56 5.84
C MET A 68 0.58 -5.20 5.78
N PHE A 69 0.79 -4.60 6.95
CA PHE A 69 1.54 -3.34 7.05
C PHE A 69 2.97 -3.45 6.49
N MET A 70 3.61 -4.62 6.61
CA MET A 70 4.95 -4.85 6.08
C MET A 70 4.97 -4.74 4.55
N ASP A 71 3.89 -5.12 3.88
CA ASP A 71 3.78 -5.02 2.42
C ASP A 71 3.73 -3.56 1.97
N ASP A 72 2.97 -2.71 2.67
CA ASP A 72 2.94 -1.26 2.41
C ASP A 72 4.31 -0.60 2.65
N LEU A 73 5.08 -1.09 3.64
CA LEU A 73 6.46 -0.63 3.86
C LEU A 73 7.39 -1.05 2.73
N GLU A 74 7.31 -2.30 2.27
CA GLU A 74 8.11 -2.81 1.16
C GLU A 74 7.81 -2.03 -0.13
N SER A 75 6.52 -1.76 -0.40
CA SER A 75 6.12 -0.88 -1.50
C SER A 75 6.74 0.52 -1.40
N SER A 76 6.77 1.10 -0.20
CA SER A 76 7.39 2.42 -0.01
C SER A 76 8.90 2.41 -0.27
N LEU A 77 9.59 1.30 0.06
CA LEU A 77 11.01 1.11 -0.25
C LEU A 77 11.24 1.04 -1.77
N PHE A 78 10.43 0.27 -2.50
CA PHE A 78 10.56 0.17 -3.95
C PHE A 78 10.30 1.52 -4.65
N ILE A 79 9.34 2.30 -4.16
CA ILE A 79 9.11 3.66 -4.65
C ILE A 79 10.34 4.54 -4.42
N LEU A 80 10.92 4.52 -3.21
CA LEU A 80 12.12 5.30 -2.92
C LEU A 80 13.30 4.90 -3.80
N LEU A 81 13.51 3.60 -4.01
CA LEU A 81 14.57 3.08 -4.87
C LEU A 81 14.37 3.51 -6.33
N TRP A 82 13.15 3.42 -6.84
CA TRP A 82 12.78 3.85 -8.20
C TRP A 82 13.01 5.34 -8.42
N MET A 83 12.78 6.18 -7.40
CA MET A 83 12.97 7.63 -7.50
C MET A 83 14.44 8.07 -7.46
N VAL A 84 15.34 7.21 -6.96
CA VAL A 84 16.78 7.50 -6.82
C VAL A 84 17.58 6.98 -8.03
N LEU A 85 17.08 5.97 -8.73
CA LEU A 85 17.64 5.42 -9.96
C LEU A 85 17.26 6.26 -11.19
#